data_AF-A0A965ZHN4-F1
#
_entry.id   AF-A0A965ZHN4-F1
#
_cell.length_a   1.000
_cell.length_b   1.000
_cell.length_c   1.000
_cell.angle_alpha   90.00
_cell.angle_beta   90.00
_cell.angle_gamma   90.00
#
_symmetry.space_group_name_H-M   'P 1'
#
loop_
_entity.id
_entity.type
_entity.pdbx_description
1 polymer ?
#
loop_
_entity_poly.entity_id
_entity_poly.type
_entity_poly.pdbx_seq_one_letter_code
_entity_poly.pdbx_strand_id
1 'polypeptide(L)'
;MLFVIIFIVTFASGFLFTWWAAAIIAFVATFYAGRTPGQSFWSGFSAVALVWGIHALLKSVPNDHILASRVATMVHLPNWIYLLIVTMIIGGLLGGMSALSGLLVKRAFTEV
;
A
#
# COMPACT_ATOMS: atom_id res chain seq x y z
N MET A 1 7.23 13.97 -3.37
CA MET A 1 7.87 13.15 -4.41
C MET A 1 7.79 11.66 -4.11
N LEU A 2 8.25 11.18 -2.95
CA LEU A 2 8.18 9.75 -2.57
C LEU A 2 6.79 9.13 -2.75
N PHE A 3 5.74 9.79 -2.23
CA PHE A 3 4.36 9.35 -2.42
C PHE A 3 4.02 9.08 -3.89
N VAL A 4 4.31 10.05 -4.78
CA VAL A 4 3.97 9.96 -6.22
C VAL A 4 4.71 8.82 -6.89
N ILE A 5 6.00 8.63 -6.57
CA ILE A 5 6.81 7.53 -7.11
C ILE A 5 6.23 6.19 -6.67
N ILE A 6 6.01 6.01 -5.36
CA ILE A 6 5.47 4.76 -4.81
C ILE A 6 4.08 4.49 -5.39
N PHE A 7 3.23 5.51 -5.46
CA PHE A 7 1.87 5.40 -5.99
C PHE A 7 1.88 4.94 -7.45
N ILE A 8 2.57 5.65 -8.34
CA ILE A 8 2.54 5.34 -9.79
C ILE A 8 3.14 3.96 -10.06
N VAL A 9 4.30 3.66 -9.48
CA VAL A 9 5.00 2.40 -9.74
C VAL A 9 4.24 1.21 -9.13
N THR A 10 3.66 1.38 -7.93
CA THR A 10 2.84 0.33 -7.29
C THR A 10 1.52 0.13 -8.01
N PHE A 11 0.90 1.20 -8.52
CA PHE A 11 -0.31 1.11 -9.32
C PHE A 11 -0.06 0.31 -10.60
N ALA A 12 0.98 0.66 -11.35
CA ALA A 12 1.35 -0.06 -12.57
C ALA A 12 1.76 -1.52 -12.29
N SER A 13 2.50 -1.79 -11.21
CA SER A 13 2.93 -3.14 -10.87
C SER A 13 1.79 -4.05 -10.45
N GLY A 14 0.68 -3.52 -9.93
CA GLY A 14 -0.50 -4.29 -9.54
C GLY A 14 -1.19 -5.05 -10.69
N PHE A 15 -0.89 -4.69 -11.95
CA PHE A 15 -1.37 -5.39 -13.15
C PHE A 15 -0.39 -6.44 -13.68
N LEU A 16 0.90 -6.35 -13.32
CA LEU A 16 1.98 -7.19 -13.87
C LEU A 16 2.49 -8.23 -12.86
N PHE A 17 2.52 -7.84 -11.59
CA PHE A 17 3.08 -8.62 -10.50
C PHE A 17 2.00 -8.89 -9.45
N THR A 18 2.30 -9.83 -8.55
CA THR A 18 1.41 -10.06 -7.40
C THR A 18 1.64 -8.99 -6.31
N TRP A 19 0.73 -8.94 -5.35
CA TRP A 19 0.60 -7.87 -4.34
C TRP A 19 1.87 -7.53 -3.53
N TRP A 20 2.83 -8.46 -3.37
CA TRP A 20 4.07 -8.21 -2.61
C TRP A 20 5.00 -7.17 -3.27
N ALA A 21 4.82 -6.90 -4.57
CA ALA A 21 5.63 -5.92 -5.29
C ALA A 21 5.56 -4.52 -4.65
N ALA A 22 4.42 -4.15 -4.06
CA ALA A 22 4.23 -2.89 -3.35
C ALA A 22 5.25 -2.67 -2.21
N ALA A 23 5.58 -3.74 -1.48
CA ALA A 23 6.53 -3.69 -0.37
C ALA A 23 7.95 -3.39 -0.88
N ILE A 24 8.38 -4.08 -1.95
CA ILE A 24 9.70 -3.88 -2.55
C ILE A 24 9.82 -2.46 -3.13
N ILE A 25 8.79 -1.99 -3.85
CA ILE A 25 8.77 -0.64 -4.43
C ILE A 25 8.88 0.42 -3.34
N ALA A 26 8.08 0.31 -2.27
CA ALA A 26 8.09 1.24 -1.16
C ALA A 26 9.46 1.27 -0.45
N PHE A 27 10.05 0.09 -0.20
CA PHE A 27 11.38 -0.06 0.38
C PHE A 27 12.46 0.58 -0.47
N VAL A 28 12.52 0.25 -1.77
CA VAL A 28 13.56 0.74 -2.68
C VAL A 28 13.46 2.25 -2.87
N ALA A 29 12.24 2.78 -3.01
CA ALA A 29 12.02 4.22 -3.16
C ALA A 29 12.56 5.02 -1.97
N THR A 30 12.31 4.56 -0.73
CA THR A 30 12.79 5.27 0.46
C THR A 30 14.23 4.95 0.81
N PHE A 31 14.76 3.79 0.42
CA PHE A 31 16.19 3.50 0.52
C PHE A 31 17.02 4.54 -0.26
N TYR A 32 16.61 4.91 -1.47
CA TYR A 32 17.32 5.93 -2.24
C TYR A 32 16.94 7.36 -1.83
N ALA A 33 15.63 7.68 -1.81
CA ALA A 33 15.15 9.07 -1.69
C ALA A 33 14.55 9.44 -0.32
N GLY A 34 14.51 8.49 0.64
CA GLY A 34 14.04 8.73 2.01
C GLY A 34 14.92 9.72 2.77
N ARG A 35 14.28 10.60 3.56
CA ARG A 35 14.95 11.62 4.39
C ARG A 35 14.60 11.47 5.87
N THR A 36 13.30 11.54 6.19
CA THR A 36 12.82 11.43 7.59
C THR A 36 11.91 10.21 7.79
N PRO A 37 11.85 9.62 9.01
CA PRO A 37 11.04 8.43 9.27
C PRO A 37 9.55 8.69 9.05
N GLY A 38 9.05 9.81 9.57
CA GLY A 38 7.64 10.21 9.41
C GLY A 38 7.25 10.40 7.94
N GLN A 39 8.08 11.12 7.15
CA GLN A 39 7.82 11.29 5.72
C GLN A 39 7.80 9.95 4.99
N SER A 40 8.74 9.05 5.30
CA SER A 40 8.88 7.76 4.63
C SER A 40 7.69 6.86 4.92
N PHE A 41 7.33 6.71 6.20
CA PHE A 41 6.17 5.93 6.61
C PHE A 41 4.88 6.46 5.99
N TRP A 42 4.57 7.76 6.17
CA TRP A 42 3.30 8.31 5.68
C TRP A 42 3.22 8.35 4.16
N SER A 43 4.34 8.54 3.45
CA SER A 43 4.36 8.44 1.98
C SER A 43 4.09 7.02 1.50
N GLY A 44 4.72 6.00 2.11
CA GLY A 44 4.47 4.60 1.76
C GLY A 44 3.06 4.15 2.14
N PHE A 45 2.60 4.53 3.33
CA PHE A 45 1.27 4.17 3.84
C PHE A 45 0.16 4.71 2.95
N SER A 46 0.14 6.02 2.73
CA SER A 46 -0.92 6.66 1.95
C SER A 46 -0.89 6.21 0.48
N ALA A 47 0.30 6.05 -0.11
CA ALA A 47 0.42 5.60 -1.50
C ALA A 47 -0.14 4.19 -1.70
N VAL A 48 0.30 3.22 -0.89
CA VAL A 48 -0.12 1.83 -1.06
C VAL A 48 -1.58 1.63 -0.62
N ALA A 49 -2.04 2.30 0.44
CA ALA A 49 -3.45 2.28 0.84
C ALA A 49 -4.38 2.75 -0.28
N LEU A 50 -4.03 3.85 -0.95
CA LEU A 50 -4.80 4.36 -2.09
C LEU A 50 -4.74 3.42 -3.28
N VAL A 51 -3.57 2.87 -3.63
CA VAL A 51 -3.46 1.91 -4.74
C VAL A 51 -4.29 0.67 -4.48
N TRP A 52 -4.27 0.12 -3.27
CA TRP A 52 -5.10 -1.03 -2.90
C TRP A 52 -6.59 -0.69 -2.94
N GLY A 53 -6.98 0.48 -2.42
CA GLY A 53 -8.36 0.96 -2.48
C GLY A 53 -8.85 1.11 -3.93
N ILE A 54 -8.06 1.75 -4.80
CA ILE A 54 -8.40 1.92 -6.21
C ILE A 54 -8.50 0.55 -6.90
N HIS A 55 -7.52 -0.34 -6.74
CA HIS A 55 -7.60 -1.68 -7.35
C HIS A 55 -8.79 -2.50 -6.85
N ALA A 56 -9.14 -2.39 -5.57
CA ALA A 56 -10.32 -3.05 -5.02
C ALA A 56 -11.60 -2.48 -5.65
N LEU A 57 -11.72 -1.16 -5.76
CA LEU A 57 -12.88 -0.51 -6.37
C LEU A 57 -13.00 -0.80 -7.87
N LEU A 58 -11.90 -0.81 -8.62
CA LEU A 58 -11.88 -1.18 -10.04
C LEU A 58 -12.44 -2.58 -10.30
N LYS A 59 -12.28 -3.51 -9.34
CA LYS A 59 -12.83 -4.87 -9.41
C LYS A 59 -14.24 -4.98 -8.82
N SER A 60 -14.53 -4.16 -7.80
CA SER A 60 -15.75 -4.27 -7.00
C SER A 60 -16.93 -3.51 -7.60
N VAL A 61 -16.70 -2.31 -8.16
CA VAL A 61 -17.76 -1.46 -8.76
C VAL A 61 -18.43 -2.14 -9.97
N PRO A 62 -17.72 -2.71 -10.95
CA PRO A 62 -18.38 -3.40 -12.08
C PRO A 62 -19.14 -4.68 -11.68
N ASN A 63 -18.93 -5.16 -10.45
CA ASN A 63 -19.52 -6.36 -9.91
C ASN A 63 -20.56 -6.04 -8.79
N ASP A 64 -21.04 -4.79 -8.73
CA ASP A 64 -21.99 -4.29 -7.72
C ASP A 64 -21.63 -4.70 -6.28
N HIS A 65 -20.33 -4.79 -5.99
CA HIS A 65 -19.81 -5.21 -4.69
C HIS A 65 -20.29 -6.58 -4.19
N ILE A 66 -20.78 -7.48 -5.07
CA ILE A 66 -21.36 -8.77 -4.69
C ILE A 66 -20.35 -9.64 -3.93
N LEU A 67 -19.16 -9.82 -4.51
CA LEU A 67 -18.10 -10.62 -3.88
C LEU A 67 -17.61 -9.99 -2.57
N ALA A 68 -17.39 -8.67 -2.57
CA ALA A 68 -16.94 -7.94 -1.39
C ALA A 68 -17.95 -8.03 -0.25
N SER A 69 -19.26 -7.98 -0.55
CA SER A 69 -20.33 -8.14 0.42
C SER A 69 -20.35 -9.56 1.03
N ARG A 70 -20.18 -10.61 0.19
CA ARG A 70 -20.09 -11.99 0.70
C ARG A 70 -18.89 -12.19 1.61
N VAL A 71 -17.72 -11.68 1.22
CA VAL A 71 -16.51 -11.76 2.05
C VAL A 71 -16.71 -11.00 3.35
N ALA A 72 -17.29 -9.80 3.32
CA ALA A 72 -17.60 -9.02 4.52
C ALA A 72 -18.46 -9.83 5.50
N THR A 73 -19.52 -10.51 5.02
CA THR A 73 -20.33 -11.41 5.86
C THR A 73 -19.52 -12.56 6.44
N MET A 74 -18.67 -13.23 5.65
CA MET A 74 -17.82 -14.33 6.13
C MET A 74 -16.87 -13.92 7.25
N VAL A 75 -16.37 -12.67 7.21
CA VAL A 75 -15.47 -12.13 8.25
C VAL A 75 -16.21 -11.29 9.31
N HIS A 76 -17.55 -11.39 9.36
CA HIS A 76 -18.40 -10.70 10.34
C HIS A 76 -18.31 -9.16 10.32
N LEU A 77 -18.10 -8.57 9.15
CA LEU A 77 -18.13 -7.12 8.94
C LEU A 77 -19.52 -6.64 8.52
N PRO A 78 -19.93 -5.40 8.90
CA PRO A 78 -21.30 -4.92 8.63
C PRO A 78 -21.65 -4.81 7.14
N ASN A 79 -20.70 -4.44 6.30
CA ASN A 79 -20.87 -4.33 4.85
C ASN A 79 -19.50 -4.27 4.14
N TRP A 80 -19.53 -4.24 2.80
CA TRP A 80 -18.34 -4.21 1.95
C TRP A 80 -17.43 -2.98 2.15
N ILE A 81 -17.97 -1.85 2.65
CA ILE A 81 -17.20 -0.62 2.87
C ILE A 81 -16.18 -0.85 3.99
N TYR A 82 -16.57 -1.52 5.07
CA TYR A 82 -15.65 -1.88 6.15
C TYR A 82 -14.54 -2.80 5.65
N LEU A 83 -14.87 -3.76 4.78
CA LEU A 83 -13.87 -4.63 4.16
C LEU A 83 -12.89 -3.83 3.28
N LEU A 84 -13.37 -2.84 2.53
CA LEU A 84 -12.53 -1.95 1.74
C LEU A 84 -11.58 -1.13 2.63
N ILE A 85 -12.09 -0.54 3.72
CA ILE A 85 -11.28 0.24 4.66
C ILE A 85 -10.20 -0.64 5.29
N VAL A 86 -10.55 -1.84 5.76
CA VAL A 86 -9.59 -2.81 6.31
C VAL A 86 -8.53 -3.15 5.26
N THR A 87 -8.93 -3.40 4.02
CA THR A 87 -8.02 -3.67 2.91
C THR A 87 -7.05 -2.51 2.69
N MET A 88 -7.53 -1.28 2.66
CA MET A 88 -6.70 -0.08 2.52
C MET A 88 -5.73 0.10 3.70
N ILE A 89 -6.18 -0.16 4.92
CA ILE A 89 -5.33 -0.08 6.11
C ILE A 89 -4.23 -1.13 6.07
N ILE A 90 -4.54 -2.38 5.71
CA ILE A 90 -3.55 -3.46 5.59
C ILE A 90 -2.51 -3.12 4.52
N GLY A 91 -2.96 -2.68 3.33
CA GLY A 91 -2.06 -2.24 2.25
C GLY A 91 -1.21 -1.04 2.68
N GLY A 92 -1.81 -0.08 3.38
CA GLY A 92 -1.10 1.07 3.93
C GLY A 92 -0.03 0.66 4.95
N LEU A 93 -0.36 -0.22 5.90
CA LEU A 93 0.61 -0.70 6.87
C LEU A 93 1.77 -1.44 6.19
N LEU A 94 1.49 -2.28 5.19
CA LEU A 94 2.51 -2.92 4.37
C LEU A 94 3.44 -1.87 3.72
N GLY A 95 2.87 -0.89 3.01
CA GLY A 95 3.64 0.15 2.33
C GLY A 95 4.42 1.04 3.29
N GLY A 96 3.82 1.46 4.40
CA GLY A 96 4.42 2.33 5.40
C GLY A 96 5.57 1.66 6.14
N MET A 97 5.40 0.41 6.56
CA MET A 97 6.44 -0.35 7.23
C MET A 97 7.61 -0.65 6.28
N SER A 98 7.34 -1.08 5.05
CA SER A 98 8.40 -1.29 4.05
C SER A 98 9.16 -0.02 3.72
N ALA A 99 8.46 1.10 3.58
CA ALA A 99 9.06 2.41 3.36
C ALA A 99 9.94 2.86 4.55
N LEU A 100 9.49 2.62 5.79
CA LEU A 100 10.29 2.92 6.98
C LEU A 100 11.56 2.05 7.03
N SER A 101 11.43 0.75 6.75
CA SER A 101 12.57 -0.16 6.68
C SER A 101 13.61 0.28 5.65
N GLY A 102 13.18 0.71 4.46
CA GLY A 102 14.10 1.22 3.42
C GLY A 102 14.95 2.40 3.91
N LEU A 103 14.34 3.34 4.62
CA LEU A 103 15.06 4.46 5.23
C LEU A 103 16.02 4.01 6.35
N LEU A 104 15.58 3.10 7.22
CA LEU A 104 16.41 2.64 8.34
C LEU A 104 17.66 1.91 7.84
N VAL A 105 17.50 1.06 6.81
CA VAL A 105 18.62 0.40 6.14
C VAL A 105 19.56 1.42 5.53
N LYS A 106 19.05 2.42 4.81
CA LYS A 106 19.88 3.52 4.28
C LYS A 106 20.73 4.17 5.38
N ARG A 107 20.11 4.54 6.51
CA ARG A 107 20.81 5.18 7.63
C ARG A 107 21.91 4.29 8.22
N ALA A 108 21.64 3.00 8.37
CA ALA A 108 22.61 2.04 8.89
C ALA A 108 23.88 1.94 8.04
N PHE A 109 23.82 2.24 6.73
CA PHE A 109 24.99 2.23 5.84
C PHE A 109 25.62 3.61 5.63
N THR A 110 24.92 4.71 5.90
CA THR A 110 25.44 6.08 5.72
C THR A 110 25.94 6.73 7.01
N GLU A 111 25.56 6.21 8.18
CA GLU A 111 26.03 6.70 9.49
C GLU A 111 27.14 5.82 10.10
N VAL A 112 27.86 5.06 9.26
CA VAL A 112 29.12 4.38 9.58
C VAL A 112 30.26 5.13 8.90
#